data_AF-A0A8H6PHF5-F1
#
_entry.id   AF-A0A8H6PHF5-F1
#
_cell.length_a   1.000
_cell.length_b   1.000
_cell.length_c   1.000
_cell.angle_alpha   90.00
_cell.angle_beta   90.00
_cell.angle_gamma   90.00
#
_symmetry.space_group_name_H-M   'P 1'
#
loop_
_entity.id
_entity.type
_entity.pdbx_description
1 polymer ?
#
loop_
_entity_poly.entity_id
_entity_poly.type
_entity_poly.pdbx_seq_one_letter_code
_entity_poly.pdbx_strand_id
1 'polypeptide(L)'
;MPKYTLFGRPWLRKGPPWAWMSVSRYSPALRQPLWTGATANATSRRPKEGLQVWPWLAVTILGCSLLLSAHERPTQLETDTSLRQLVYPRDESQDGILTLPKEDAILTTAPNVPPPITRKHPVLLRVPLITTTKTRQLTSQYKYETWTFNDTVPGPFIRARVGDVIELSITNHDRSGNPHNIDCHAFTGPGGGAAVTTAEEDETKTARFKLLTPGLFVYHCAAAPVPVHIANGMYGLIYVQPADDDLPPVDREYYVLQSEFYHEPPEIEVDGRPSRTVEFSYPAALREEPSAVVFNGSESALTRDHPLKAKTGESVRIFFGNAGPNLTSSFHVIGSHFQKVFRDGGVVDPPARLLSTVGVPPGGGAIVDLKMVVPGTYTLVDHAIFRMDKGAVGYLNVAGAPRPDILYSKMPPEPCVGCKLHP
;
A
#
# COMPACT_ATOMS: atom_id res chain seq x y z
N MET A 1 46.74 -26.06 -44.22
CA MET A 1 46.92 -24.82 -45.02
C MET A 1 46.12 -24.96 -46.32
N PRO A 2 45.59 -23.87 -46.95
CA PRO A 2 45.85 -22.46 -46.64
C PRO A 2 44.67 -21.50 -46.32
N LYS A 3 43.70 -21.28 -47.23
CA LYS A 3 42.95 -19.99 -47.41
C LYS A 3 41.62 -20.20 -48.19
N TYR A 4 40.62 -19.31 -48.25
CA TYR A 4 40.28 -18.01 -47.59
C TYR A 4 38.92 -18.19 -46.80
N THR A 5 38.26 -17.31 -46.01
CA THR A 5 38.16 -15.84 -45.76
C THR A 5 37.38 -15.00 -46.82
N LEU A 6 36.58 -13.96 -46.52
CA LEU A 6 36.32 -13.15 -45.28
C LEU A 6 34.94 -12.39 -45.30
N PHE A 7 34.44 -11.93 -44.13
CA PHE A 7 33.30 -10.99 -43.85
C PHE A 7 31.85 -11.38 -44.28
N GLY A 8 30.75 -10.88 -43.68
CA GLY A 8 30.55 -9.90 -42.58
C GLY A 8 29.13 -9.90 -41.95
N ARG A 9 28.90 -9.12 -40.87
CA ARG A 9 27.69 -9.02 -40.00
C ARG A 9 26.68 -7.93 -40.47
N PRO A 10 25.51 -7.71 -39.81
CA PRO A 10 24.52 -8.62 -39.21
C PRO A 10 23.05 -8.30 -39.65
N TRP A 11 22.06 -9.07 -39.18
CA TRP A 11 20.64 -8.67 -39.28
C TRP A 11 20.25 -7.61 -38.23
N LEU A 12 19.35 -6.69 -38.61
CA LEU A 12 18.83 -5.62 -37.74
C LEU A 12 17.82 -6.17 -36.72
N ARG A 13 18.05 -5.89 -35.42
CA ARG A 13 17.02 -6.01 -34.38
C ARG A 13 15.88 -5.04 -34.69
N LYS A 14 14.64 -5.52 -34.74
CA LYS A 14 13.44 -4.68 -34.56
C LYS A 14 13.21 -4.45 -33.06
N GLY A 15 12.69 -3.27 -32.71
CA GLY A 15 12.32 -2.92 -31.34
C GLY A 15 11.01 -3.57 -30.86
N PRO A 16 10.61 -3.32 -29.60
CA PRO A 16 9.41 -3.89 -28.99
C PRO A 16 8.09 -3.42 -29.66
N PRO A 17 6.97 -4.13 -29.46
CA PRO A 17 5.81 -4.05 -30.37
C PRO A 17 5.02 -2.73 -30.36
N TRP A 18 5.15 -1.90 -29.33
CA TRP A 18 4.27 -0.75 -29.08
C TRP A 18 4.48 0.48 -30.00
N ALA A 19 5.46 0.43 -30.90
CA ALA A 19 5.87 1.58 -31.74
C ALA A 19 4.96 1.87 -32.97
N TRP A 20 3.83 1.19 -33.16
CA TRP A 20 3.04 1.23 -34.41
C TRP A 20 1.54 1.53 -34.24
N MET A 21 1.20 2.68 -33.67
CA MET A 21 -0.14 3.26 -33.79
C MET A 21 -0.06 4.75 -34.16
N SER A 22 -0.14 5.05 -35.47
CA SER A 22 -0.29 6.41 -35.99
C SER A 22 -1.78 6.78 -36.09
N VAL A 23 -2.11 8.02 -35.71
CA VAL A 23 -3.51 8.48 -35.67
C VAL A 23 -4.04 8.73 -37.09
N SER A 24 -4.99 7.91 -37.53
CA SER A 24 -5.75 8.13 -38.76
C SER A 24 -6.62 9.38 -38.64
N ARG A 25 -6.64 10.21 -39.70
CA ARG A 25 -7.49 11.41 -39.79
C ARG A 25 -8.62 11.23 -40.80
N TYR A 26 -9.84 11.50 -40.34
CA TYR A 26 -10.98 12.05 -41.09
C TYR A 26 -11.56 11.30 -42.31
N SER A 27 -12.87 11.07 -42.25
CA SER A 27 -13.80 11.39 -43.35
C SER A 27 -15.18 11.78 -42.79
N PRO A 28 -16.02 12.53 -43.54
CA PRO A 28 -16.91 13.52 -42.91
C PRO A 28 -18.42 13.19 -42.96
N ALA A 29 -19.18 13.79 -42.04
CA ALA A 29 -20.64 13.88 -42.11
C ALA A 29 -21.14 15.28 -41.67
N LEU A 30 -22.17 15.78 -42.34
CA LEU A 30 -22.64 17.16 -42.36
C LEU A 30 -23.12 17.73 -41.02
N ARG A 31 -22.88 19.04 -40.82
CA ARG A 31 -23.90 20.06 -40.43
C ARG A 31 -23.41 21.46 -40.82
N GLN A 32 -24.31 22.32 -41.28
CA GLN A 32 -24.01 23.69 -41.74
C GLN A 32 -24.09 24.72 -40.59
N PRO A 33 -23.39 25.87 -40.70
CA PRO A 33 -23.44 26.96 -39.73
C PRO A 33 -24.57 27.95 -40.02
N LEU A 34 -25.02 28.67 -38.99
CA LEU A 34 -25.75 29.94 -39.08
C LEU A 34 -25.08 30.95 -38.15
N TRP A 35 -24.78 32.16 -38.66
CA TRP A 35 -24.11 33.20 -37.88
C TRP A 35 -24.47 34.63 -38.36
N THR A 36 -25.37 35.27 -37.62
CA THR A 36 -25.66 36.72 -37.59
C THR A 36 -26.38 37.01 -36.26
N GLY A 37 -26.16 38.09 -35.51
CA GLY A 37 -25.19 39.19 -35.60
C GLY A 37 -25.50 40.27 -34.53
N ALA A 38 -24.63 41.28 -34.39
CA ALA A 38 -24.86 42.57 -33.69
C ALA A 38 -25.17 42.62 -32.16
N THR A 39 -24.12 42.82 -31.37
CA THR A 39 -23.95 43.86 -30.33
C THR A 39 -25.15 44.51 -29.59
N ALA A 40 -25.20 44.27 -28.27
CA ALA A 40 -25.26 45.24 -27.15
C ALA A 40 -26.26 46.43 -27.10
N ASN A 41 -27.00 46.55 -25.98
CA ASN A 41 -27.00 47.77 -25.15
C ASN A 41 -27.52 47.53 -23.70
N ALA A 42 -27.43 48.54 -22.81
CA ALA A 42 -27.73 48.41 -21.37
C ALA A 42 -28.72 49.45 -20.79
N THR A 43 -29.41 49.11 -19.69
CA THR A 43 -30.09 49.96 -18.68
C THR A 43 -30.48 49.04 -17.49
N SER A 44 -30.70 49.46 -16.24
CA SER A 44 -31.17 50.72 -15.61
C SER A 44 -30.46 50.94 -14.25
N ARG A 45 -29.96 52.14 -13.90
CA ARG A 45 -30.63 53.26 -13.18
C ARG A 45 -31.36 52.91 -11.86
N ARG A 46 -30.81 53.42 -10.73
CA ARG A 46 -31.52 53.70 -9.45
C ARG A 46 -32.11 55.13 -9.44
N PRO A 47 -33.02 55.44 -8.50
CA PRO A 47 -33.15 56.78 -7.87
C PRO A 47 -32.36 56.86 -6.54
N LYS A 48 -32.35 58.04 -5.89
CA LYS A 48 -31.74 58.29 -4.57
C LYS A 48 -32.72 59.00 -3.63
N GLU A 49 -32.73 58.58 -2.37
CA GLU A 49 -32.86 59.40 -1.15
C GLU A 49 -32.04 58.69 -0.04
N GLY A 50 -31.72 59.28 1.12
CA GLY A 50 -31.90 60.66 1.59
C GLY A 50 -30.63 61.13 2.33
N LEU A 51 -30.75 61.84 3.46
CA LEU A 51 -29.58 62.23 4.29
C LEU A 51 -29.95 62.43 5.77
N GLN A 52 -29.21 61.79 6.69
CA GLN A 52 -28.92 62.37 8.01
C GLN A 52 -27.70 61.69 8.69
N VAL A 53 -27.16 62.35 9.72
CA VAL A 53 -25.92 62.02 10.44
C VAL A 53 -26.13 62.20 11.95
N TRP A 54 -25.27 61.62 12.80
CA TRP A 54 -24.38 62.32 13.76
C TRP A 54 -23.50 61.31 14.53
N PRO A 55 -22.34 61.69 15.14
CA PRO A 55 -21.23 60.76 15.41
C PRO A 55 -20.67 60.75 16.85
N TRP A 56 -19.94 59.68 17.21
CA TRP A 56 -18.88 59.67 18.23
C TRP A 56 -17.87 58.53 17.92
N LEU A 57 -16.57 58.61 18.24
CA LEU A 57 -15.61 59.72 18.22
C LEU A 57 -14.19 59.09 18.18
N ALA A 58 -13.22 59.71 17.49
CA ALA A 58 -11.85 59.18 17.38
C ALA A 58 -10.83 60.12 18.03
N VAL A 59 -9.89 59.56 18.82
CA VAL A 59 -8.71 60.24 19.36
C VAL A 59 -7.51 59.29 19.27
N THR A 60 -6.32 59.83 19.04
CA THR A 60 -5.10 59.09 18.67
C THR A 60 -3.89 59.42 19.54
N ILE A 61 -3.13 58.38 19.88
CA ILE A 61 -1.64 58.32 19.85
C ILE A 61 -0.81 58.97 20.99
N LEU A 62 0.17 58.16 21.45
CA LEU A 62 1.42 58.43 22.19
C LEU A 62 1.39 58.85 23.67
N GLY A 63 2.36 58.31 24.43
CA GLY A 63 2.61 58.64 25.84
C GLY A 63 3.54 57.66 26.58
N CYS A 64 4.79 57.49 26.15
CA CYS A 64 5.75 56.62 26.85
C CYS A 64 6.30 57.27 28.13
N SER A 65 6.22 56.59 29.28
CA SER A 65 7.24 56.67 30.35
C SER A 65 7.09 55.51 31.35
N LEU A 66 8.22 55.09 31.94
CA LEU A 66 8.36 53.85 32.70
C LEU A 66 7.71 53.93 34.09
N LEU A 67 7.16 52.81 34.55
CA LEU A 67 7.27 52.35 35.94
C LEU A 67 7.27 50.81 35.97
N LEU A 68 8.08 50.21 36.85
CA LEU A 68 8.19 48.76 36.95
C LEU A 68 7.07 48.19 37.83
N SER A 69 6.49 47.06 37.40
CA SER A 69 5.97 46.03 38.30
C SER A 69 6.24 44.65 37.69
N ALA A 70 6.22 43.61 38.52
CA ALA A 70 6.74 42.29 38.17
C ALA A 70 5.65 41.26 37.82
N HIS A 71 6.10 40.14 37.25
CA HIS A 71 5.36 38.88 37.08
C HIS A 71 4.13 38.93 36.16
N GLU A 72 4.35 38.55 34.90
CA GLU A 72 3.95 37.21 34.46
C GLU A 72 4.93 36.69 33.40
N ARG A 73 5.07 35.36 33.28
CA ARG A 73 5.98 34.76 32.29
C ARG A 73 5.23 34.63 30.97
N PRO A 74 5.83 34.92 29.81
CA PRO A 74 5.28 34.42 28.56
C PRO A 74 5.26 32.89 28.66
N THR A 75 4.08 32.28 28.49
CA THR A 75 3.95 30.83 28.37
C THR A 75 4.84 30.39 27.22
N GLN A 76 5.88 29.60 27.52
CA GLN A 76 6.62 28.94 26.45
C GLN A 76 5.62 28.05 25.70
N LEU A 77 5.58 28.22 24.37
CA LEU A 77 5.00 27.21 23.51
C LEU A 77 5.78 25.92 23.81
N GLU A 78 5.11 24.89 24.33
CA GLU A 78 5.79 23.64 24.66
C GLU A 78 6.42 23.11 23.37
N THR A 79 7.76 23.10 23.31
CA THR A 79 8.45 22.67 22.10
C THR A 79 8.30 21.17 21.99
N ASP A 80 7.33 20.74 21.18
CA ASP A 80 6.99 19.34 20.93
C ASP A 80 8.26 18.49 20.83
N THR A 81 8.38 17.56 21.77
CA THR A 81 9.59 16.76 21.94
C THR A 81 9.65 15.60 20.97
N SER A 82 8.53 15.25 20.32
CA SER A 82 8.47 14.19 19.29
C SER A 82 9.28 14.57 18.04
N LEU A 83 9.05 15.78 17.50
CA LEU A 83 9.72 16.28 16.30
C LEU A 83 11.24 16.47 16.47
N ARG A 84 11.76 16.51 17.71
CA ARG A 84 13.21 16.55 17.96
C ARG A 84 13.94 15.26 17.56
N GLN A 85 13.24 14.13 17.40
CA GLN A 85 13.88 12.88 16.93
C GLN A 85 14.25 12.90 15.44
N LEU A 86 13.71 13.83 14.63
CA LEU A 86 14.07 13.98 13.20
C LEU A 86 15.29 14.90 12.96
N VAL A 87 16.03 15.26 14.01
CA VAL A 87 17.32 15.95 13.89
C VAL A 87 18.41 14.94 13.50
N TYR A 88 18.58 14.71 12.20
CA TYR A 88 19.60 13.81 11.67
C TYR A 88 21.03 14.27 12.07
N PRO A 89 21.77 13.49 12.89
CA PRO A 89 23.14 13.82 13.22
C PRO A 89 24.00 13.74 11.96
N ARG A 90 24.69 14.82 11.61
CA ARG A 90 25.46 14.91 10.36
C ARG A 90 26.87 14.33 10.50
N ASP A 91 26.97 13.11 11.01
CA ASP A 91 28.27 12.44 11.21
C ASP A 91 28.15 10.89 11.18
N GLU A 92 28.13 10.33 9.98
CA GLU A 92 28.51 8.93 9.72
C GLU A 92 29.33 8.88 8.42
N SER A 93 30.63 8.53 8.51
CA SER A 93 31.36 8.05 7.35
C SER A 93 30.84 6.65 6.96
N GLN A 94 31.05 6.21 5.72
CA GLN A 94 30.63 4.86 5.33
C GLN A 94 31.35 3.75 6.13
N ASP A 95 32.51 4.06 6.73
CA ASP A 95 33.22 3.17 7.64
C ASP A 95 32.40 2.87 8.90
N GLY A 96 31.67 3.87 9.43
CA GLY A 96 30.77 3.72 10.57
C GLY A 96 29.55 2.82 10.30
N ILE A 97 29.13 2.71 9.03
CA ILE A 97 28.09 1.77 8.60
C ILE A 97 28.67 0.34 8.47
N LEU A 98 29.93 0.22 8.04
CA LEU A 98 30.60 -1.07 7.87
C LEU A 98 30.98 -1.77 9.19
N THR A 99 31.08 -1.01 10.29
CA THR A 99 31.35 -1.52 11.65
C THR A 99 30.10 -1.89 12.44
N LEU A 100 28.89 -1.62 11.93
CA LEU A 100 27.65 -2.10 12.55
C LEU A 100 27.63 -3.64 12.65
N PRO A 101 27.00 -4.21 13.69
CA PRO A 101 26.66 -5.64 13.71
C PRO A 101 25.88 -6.01 12.45
N LYS A 102 26.06 -7.23 11.94
CA LYS A 102 25.41 -7.70 10.71
C LYS A 102 24.39 -8.76 11.04
N GLU A 103 23.15 -8.53 10.61
CA GLU A 103 22.02 -9.45 10.79
C GLU A 103 21.44 -9.81 9.43
N ASP A 104 20.86 -11.02 9.31
CA ASP A 104 20.04 -11.40 8.16
C ASP A 104 18.57 -11.19 8.50
N ALA A 105 17.81 -10.58 7.58
CA ALA A 105 16.40 -10.33 7.81
C ALA A 105 15.61 -11.64 7.86
N ILE A 106 14.82 -11.82 8.94
CA ILE A 106 13.83 -12.89 9.04
C ILE A 106 12.66 -12.54 8.12
N LEU A 107 12.77 -12.90 6.85
CA LEU A 107 11.71 -12.70 5.86
C LEU A 107 10.59 -13.72 6.09
N THR A 108 9.33 -13.27 6.02
CA THR A 108 8.16 -14.16 6.21
C THR A 108 7.11 -13.97 5.13
N THR A 109 6.55 -15.07 4.63
CA THR A 109 5.45 -15.06 3.67
C THR A 109 4.11 -14.83 4.37
N ALA A 110 3.25 -14.01 3.75
CA ALA A 110 1.90 -13.75 4.23
C ALA A 110 1.11 -15.07 4.46
N PRO A 111 0.29 -15.18 5.53
CA PRO A 111 -0.07 -14.12 6.47
C PRO A 111 0.87 -13.97 7.69
N ASN A 112 2.06 -14.57 7.67
CA ASN A 112 2.98 -14.52 8.82
C ASN A 112 3.71 -13.17 8.91
N VAL A 113 4.23 -12.86 10.09
CA VAL A 113 4.99 -11.65 10.42
C VAL A 113 6.30 -12.07 11.13
N PRO A 114 7.44 -11.38 10.94
CA PRO A 114 8.68 -11.68 11.66
C PRO A 114 8.55 -11.31 13.15
N PRO A 115 9.29 -11.95 14.06
CA PRO A 115 9.21 -11.65 15.50
C PRO A 115 9.58 -10.18 15.81
N PRO A 116 8.98 -9.55 16.84
CA PRO A 116 9.35 -8.21 17.30
C PRO A 116 10.84 -8.09 17.66
N ILE A 117 11.44 -6.94 17.35
CA ILE A 117 12.89 -6.72 17.53
C ILE A 117 13.15 -6.33 18.98
N THR A 118 13.98 -7.13 19.67
CA THR A 118 14.29 -6.92 21.11
C THR A 118 15.57 -6.13 21.34
N ARG A 119 16.47 -6.03 20.34
CA ARG A 119 17.72 -5.24 20.44
C ARG A 119 17.43 -3.74 20.46
N LYS A 120 18.32 -3.00 21.14
CA LYS A 120 18.25 -1.54 21.33
C LYS A 120 19.35 -0.76 20.59
N HIS A 121 20.07 -1.41 19.68
CA HIS A 121 21.10 -0.82 18.82
C HIS A 121 20.78 -1.03 17.33
N PRO A 122 21.26 -0.14 16.43
CA PRO A 122 21.13 -0.31 14.99
C PRO A 122 22.07 -1.40 14.46
N VAL A 123 21.71 -2.00 13.32
CA VAL A 123 22.52 -3.01 12.62
C VAL A 123 22.57 -2.77 11.11
N LEU A 124 23.51 -3.41 10.43
CA LEU A 124 23.46 -3.61 8.98
C LEU A 124 22.61 -4.86 8.69
N LEU A 125 21.34 -4.66 8.34
CA LEU A 125 20.35 -5.72 8.14
C LEU A 125 20.30 -6.13 6.66
N ARG A 126 20.74 -7.35 6.35
CA ARG A 126 20.77 -7.87 4.97
C ARG A 126 19.39 -8.36 4.55
N VAL A 127 18.90 -7.83 3.43
CA VAL A 127 17.58 -8.14 2.85
C VAL A 127 17.78 -8.68 1.43
N PRO A 128 17.84 -10.01 1.23
CA PRO A 128 17.89 -10.61 -0.09
C PRO A 128 16.47 -10.76 -0.67
N LEU A 129 16.19 -10.02 -1.73
CA LEU A 129 14.99 -10.19 -2.54
C LEU A 129 15.33 -10.81 -3.90
N ILE A 130 14.48 -11.72 -4.36
CA ILE A 130 14.56 -12.36 -5.68
C ILE A 130 13.26 -12.06 -6.41
N THR A 131 13.33 -11.57 -7.64
CA THR A 131 12.14 -11.29 -8.44
C THR A 131 11.91 -12.37 -9.50
N THR A 132 10.68 -12.87 -9.59
CA THR A 132 10.28 -13.98 -10.47
C THR A 132 8.87 -13.81 -11.00
N THR A 133 8.64 -14.33 -12.21
CA THR A 133 7.33 -14.43 -12.86
C THR A 133 6.77 -15.85 -12.74
N LYS A 134 5.48 -15.98 -12.42
CA LYS A 134 4.88 -17.25 -12.01
C LYS A 134 3.36 -17.29 -12.21
N THR A 135 2.87 -18.25 -12.99
CA THR A 135 1.43 -18.51 -13.12
C THR A 135 0.85 -19.07 -11.81
N ARG A 136 -0.11 -18.35 -11.22
CA ARG A 136 -0.80 -18.70 -9.97
C ARG A 136 -2.32 -18.73 -10.18
N GLN A 137 -3.06 -19.38 -9.27
CA GLN A 137 -4.53 -19.32 -9.27
C GLN A 137 -4.95 -17.98 -8.65
N LEU A 138 -5.73 -17.17 -9.38
CA LEU A 138 -6.15 -15.83 -8.94
C LEU A 138 -7.58 -15.84 -8.39
N THR A 139 -8.51 -16.41 -9.15
CA THR A 139 -9.90 -16.65 -8.72
C THR A 139 -10.19 -18.15 -8.71
N SER A 140 -11.34 -18.55 -8.19
CA SER A 140 -11.91 -19.89 -8.34
C SER A 140 -12.00 -20.37 -9.81
N GLN A 141 -12.03 -19.45 -10.78
CA GLN A 141 -12.12 -19.76 -12.21
C GLN A 141 -10.75 -19.72 -12.90
N TYR A 142 -10.00 -18.61 -12.74
CA TYR A 142 -8.87 -18.27 -13.60
C TYR A 142 -7.51 -18.24 -12.89
N LYS A 143 -6.48 -18.62 -13.63
CA LYS A 143 -5.07 -18.39 -13.33
C LYS A 143 -4.58 -17.08 -13.96
N TYR A 144 -3.52 -16.53 -13.38
CA TYR A 144 -2.90 -15.28 -13.80
C TYR A 144 -1.38 -15.40 -13.69
N GLU A 145 -0.61 -14.74 -14.55
CA GLU A 145 0.84 -14.64 -14.37
C GLU A 145 1.17 -13.54 -13.37
N THR A 146 1.54 -13.95 -12.16
CA THR A 146 1.99 -13.01 -11.13
C THR A 146 3.46 -12.69 -11.29
N TRP A 147 3.82 -11.41 -11.14
CA TRP A 147 5.19 -10.92 -11.02
C TRP A 147 5.44 -10.66 -9.54
N THR A 148 6.53 -11.17 -8.98
CA THR A 148 6.61 -11.38 -7.51
C THR A 148 7.93 -10.94 -6.90
N PHE A 149 7.90 -10.71 -5.58
CA PHE A 149 9.11 -10.75 -4.74
C PHE A 149 9.11 -12.05 -3.93
N ASN A 150 10.25 -12.73 -3.94
CA ASN A 150 10.54 -14.04 -3.34
C ASN A 150 9.45 -15.08 -3.65
N ASP A 151 9.04 -15.13 -4.92
CA ASP A 151 8.09 -16.11 -5.45
C ASP A 151 6.65 -15.93 -4.91
N THR A 152 6.35 -14.85 -4.19
CA THR A 152 5.11 -14.65 -3.40
C THR A 152 4.37 -13.36 -3.71
N VAL A 153 3.03 -13.38 -3.54
CA VAL A 153 2.17 -12.19 -3.63
C VAL A 153 1.30 -12.10 -2.37
N PRO A 154 1.42 -11.03 -1.56
CA PRO A 154 2.51 -10.04 -1.62
C PRO A 154 3.88 -10.69 -1.39
N GLY A 155 4.93 -9.94 -1.67
CA GLY A 155 6.29 -10.22 -1.27
C GLY A 155 6.46 -10.34 0.25
N PRO A 156 7.62 -10.84 0.71
CA PRO A 156 7.87 -11.13 2.11
C PRO A 156 7.73 -9.90 3.00
N PHE A 157 7.17 -10.08 4.20
CA PHE A 157 7.16 -9.04 5.22
C PHE A 157 8.58 -8.83 5.75
N ILE A 158 9.02 -7.57 5.75
CA ILE A 158 10.30 -7.15 6.33
C ILE A 158 10.02 -6.49 7.68
N ARG A 159 10.73 -6.87 8.74
CA ARG A 159 10.72 -6.15 10.02
C ARG A 159 12.12 -5.63 10.31
N ALA A 160 12.23 -4.34 10.58
CA ALA A 160 13.48 -3.64 10.86
C ALA A 160 13.23 -2.55 11.92
N ARG A 161 14.29 -1.91 12.44
CA ARG A 161 14.18 -0.88 13.48
C ARG A 161 14.69 0.48 12.98
N VAL A 162 14.15 1.58 13.50
CA VAL A 162 14.72 2.93 13.28
C VAL A 162 16.21 2.92 13.64
N GLY A 163 17.01 3.51 12.76
CA GLY A 163 18.47 3.56 12.83
C GLY A 163 19.19 2.41 12.12
N ASP A 164 18.52 1.30 11.81
CA ASP A 164 19.11 0.20 11.02
C ASP A 164 19.49 0.69 9.61
N VAL A 165 20.54 0.09 9.04
CA VAL A 165 20.88 0.22 7.63
C VAL A 165 20.48 -1.06 6.93
N ILE A 166 19.45 -1.00 6.08
CA ILE A 166 19.10 -2.09 5.18
C ILE A 166 20.21 -2.22 4.13
N GLU A 167 20.87 -3.38 4.05
CA GLU A 167 21.66 -3.82 2.89
C GLU A 167 20.77 -4.69 2.01
N LEU A 168 20.08 -4.05 1.07
CA LEU A 168 19.18 -4.70 0.14
C LEU A 168 19.97 -5.24 -1.05
N SER A 169 19.76 -6.50 -1.42
CA SER A 169 20.13 -7.03 -2.73
C SER A 169 18.90 -7.52 -3.48
N ILE A 170 18.69 -7.04 -4.70
CA ILE A 170 17.66 -7.54 -5.63
C ILE A 170 18.34 -8.33 -6.74
N THR A 171 18.02 -9.62 -6.84
CA THR A 171 18.35 -10.48 -7.98
C THR A 171 17.11 -10.64 -8.87
N ASN A 172 17.25 -10.47 -10.18
CA ASN A 172 16.14 -10.62 -11.12
C ASN A 172 16.25 -11.94 -11.91
N HIS A 173 15.20 -12.76 -11.83
CA HIS A 173 15.06 -14.02 -12.58
C HIS A 173 13.76 -14.05 -13.41
N ASP A 174 13.19 -12.89 -13.77
CA ASP A 174 12.14 -12.81 -14.78
C ASP A 174 12.68 -13.11 -16.18
N ARG A 175 12.40 -14.31 -16.66
CA ARG A 175 12.79 -14.84 -17.98
C ARG A 175 11.96 -14.30 -19.15
N SER A 176 10.98 -13.44 -18.89
CA SER A 176 10.34 -12.64 -19.94
C SER A 176 11.13 -11.36 -20.26
N GLY A 177 12.15 -11.03 -19.45
CA GLY A 177 13.12 -9.98 -19.72
C GLY A 177 12.69 -8.58 -19.28
N ASN A 178 11.74 -8.46 -18.34
CA ASN A 178 11.44 -7.15 -17.76
C ASN A 178 12.51 -6.77 -16.71
N PRO A 179 12.99 -5.52 -16.71
CA PRO A 179 13.80 -5.02 -15.60
C PRO A 179 12.93 -4.89 -14.35
N HIS A 180 13.52 -5.14 -13.18
CA HIS A 180 12.83 -5.08 -11.89
C HIS A 180 13.65 -4.29 -10.86
N ASN A 181 12.98 -3.53 -9.99
CA ASN A 181 13.58 -2.71 -8.96
C ASN A 181 12.66 -2.63 -7.72
N ILE A 182 12.97 -1.75 -6.76
CA ILE A 182 12.07 -1.45 -5.65
C ILE A 182 12.00 0.05 -5.37
N ASP A 183 10.78 0.55 -5.22
CA ASP A 183 10.47 1.75 -4.45
C ASP A 183 9.94 1.27 -3.09
N CYS A 184 10.60 1.66 -2.01
CA CYS A 184 10.23 1.31 -0.65
C CYS A 184 9.96 2.60 0.12
N HIS A 185 8.71 2.81 0.57
CA HIS A 185 8.31 4.09 1.16
C HIS A 185 8.95 4.37 2.53
N ALA A 186 9.63 3.38 3.11
CA ALA A 186 10.48 3.53 4.30
C ALA A 186 11.89 4.09 3.98
N PHE A 187 12.31 4.15 2.72
CA PHE A 187 13.66 4.56 2.31
C PHE A 187 13.70 6.04 1.90
N THR A 188 14.42 6.86 2.67
CA THR A 188 14.63 8.28 2.33
C THR A 188 15.66 8.42 1.20
N GLY A 189 15.19 8.47 -0.05
CA GLY A 189 16.04 8.71 -1.22
C GLY A 189 15.25 8.81 -2.54
N PRO A 190 15.89 9.17 -3.66
CA PRO A 190 15.23 9.28 -4.96
C PRO A 190 14.55 7.96 -5.39
N GLY A 191 13.23 8.01 -5.57
CA GLY A 191 12.41 6.87 -5.97
C GLY A 191 12.42 5.70 -4.99
N GLY A 192 12.61 5.95 -3.68
CA GLY A 192 12.58 4.92 -2.64
C GLY A 192 13.59 3.78 -2.83
N GLY A 193 14.66 4.01 -3.59
CA GLY A 193 15.67 3.00 -3.97
C GLY A 193 15.64 2.57 -5.44
N ALA A 194 14.60 2.87 -6.21
CA ALA A 194 14.39 2.37 -7.58
C ALA A 194 15.54 2.77 -8.52
N ALA A 195 16.03 4.00 -8.39
CA ALA A 195 17.12 4.56 -9.19
C ALA A 195 18.47 3.82 -9.04
N VAL A 196 18.65 2.99 -7.99
CA VAL A 196 19.88 2.23 -7.73
C VAL A 196 19.66 0.71 -7.64
N THR A 197 18.42 0.23 -7.84
CA THR A 197 18.04 -1.19 -7.69
C THR A 197 17.51 -1.85 -8.97
N THR A 198 17.37 -1.13 -10.08
CA THR A 198 16.98 -1.68 -11.39
C THR A 198 17.97 -2.73 -11.89
N ALA A 199 17.58 -4.00 -11.78
CA ALA A 199 18.27 -5.19 -12.25
C ALA A 199 17.62 -5.70 -13.56
N GLU A 200 18.44 -5.89 -14.59
CA GLU A 200 18.08 -6.64 -15.81
C GLU A 200 18.02 -8.16 -15.52
N GLU A 201 17.59 -8.97 -16.49
CA GLU A 201 17.55 -10.46 -16.37
C GLU A 201 18.90 -11.05 -15.91
N ASP A 202 18.86 -11.91 -14.89
CA ASP A 202 19.98 -12.52 -14.17
C ASP A 202 21.00 -11.54 -13.54
N GLU A 203 20.69 -10.23 -13.49
CA GLU A 203 21.48 -9.26 -12.76
C GLU A 203 21.15 -9.26 -11.24
N THR A 204 22.13 -8.85 -10.42
CA THR A 204 21.90 -8.48 -9.02
C THR A 204 22.38 -7.06 -8.75
N LYS A 205 21.51 -6.22 -8.17
CA LYS A 205 21.87 -4.89 -7.63
C LYS A 205 21.86 -4.92 -6.12
N THR A 206 22.81 -4.24 -5.49
CA THR A 206 22.89 -4.09 -4.03
C THR A 206 23.01 -2.61 -3.65
N ALA A 207 22.20 -2.17 -2.70
CA ALA A 207 22.16 -0.78 -2.22
C ALA A 207 21.93 -0.74 -0.70
N ARG A 208 22.29 0.39 -0.07
CA ARG A 208 22.14 0.59 1.39
C ARG A 208 21.25 1.78 1.72
N PHE A 209 20.31 1.58 2.64
CA PHE A 209 19.34 2.58 3.04
C PHE A 209 19.21 2.62 4.56
N LYS A 210 19.48 3.78 5.19
CA LYS A 210 19.26 3.97 6.62
C LYS A 210 17.78 4.25 6.90
N LEU A 211 17.20 3.55 7.86
CA LEU A 211 15.79 3.71 8.24
C LEU A 211 15.63 4.87 9.21
N LEU A 212 15.02 5.95 8.72
CA LEU A 212 14.93 7.23 9.42
C LEU A 212 13.58 7.46 10.13
N THR A 213 12.53 6.73 9.74
CA THR A 213 11.15 6.99 10.18
C THR A 213 10.46 5.68 10.56
N PRO A 214 9.84 5.57 11.75
CA PRO A 214 9.06 4.40 12.13
C PRO A 214 7.68 4.38 11.46
N GLY A 215 7.13 3.20 11.22
CA GLY A 215 5.81 3.03 10.60
C GLY A 215 5.67 1.71 9.83
N LEU A 216 4.45 1.45 9.35
CA LEU A 216 4.16 0.42 8.36
C LEU A 216 4.12 1.04 6.97
N PHE A 217 5.01 0.60 6.08
CA PHE A 217 5.19 1.15 4.74
C PHE A 217 5.00 0.07 3.68
N VAL A 218 4.46 0.46 2.52
CA VAL A 218 4.48 -0.38 1.33
C VAL A 218 5.88 -0.30 0.69
N TYR A 219 6.28 -1.41 0.09
CA TYR A 219 7.28 -1.43 -0.96
C TYR A 219 6.68 -2.05 -2.22
N HIS A 220 7.10 -1.61 -3.40
CA HIS A 220 6.66 -2.15 -4.68
C HIS A 220 7.72 -1.99 -5.76
N CYS A 221 7.56 -2.67 -6.90
CA CYS A 221 8.39 -2.40 -8.06
C CYS A 221 7.98 -1.06 -8.70
N ALA A 222 8.97 -0.32 -9.19
CA ALA A 222 8.85 0.95 -9.89
C ALA A 222 9.68 0.98 -11.20
N ALA A 223 9.87 -0.19 -11.82
CA ALA A 223 10.31 -0.29 -13.21
C ALA A 223 9.20 0.15 -14.17
N ALA A 224 9.53 0.55 -15.39
CA ALA A 224 8.56 1.07 -16.34
C ALA A 224 7.92 -0.07 -17.18
N PRO A 225 6.58 -0.19 -17.23
CA PRO A 225 5.57 0.75 -16.76
C PRO A 225 5.06 0.41 -15.34
N VAL A 226 5.34 1.29 -14.37
CA VAL A 226 5.07 1.10 -12.93
C VAL A 226 3.72 0.45 -12.59
N PRO A 227 2.55 0.95 -13.06
CA PRO A 227 1.26 0.37 -12.68
C PRO A 227 1.09 -1.10 -13.12
N VAL A 228 1.81 -1.56 -14.16
CA VAL A 228 1.76 -2.96 -14.62
C VAL A 228 2.52 -3.87 -13.66
N HIS A 229 3.72 -3.47 -13.20
CA HIS A 229 4.45 -4.24 -12.20
C HIS A 229 3.69 -4.34 -10.88
N ILE A 230 3.05 -3.25 -10.45
CA ILE A 230 2.18 -3.24 -9.26
C ILE A 230 0.98 -4.17 -9.49
N ALA A 231 0.19 -3.98 -10.56
CA ALA A 231 -0.98 -4.81 -10.85
C ALA A 231 -0.68 -6.31 -11.00
N ASN A 232 0.54 -6.68 -11.42
CA ASN A 232 0.93 -8.08 -11.56
C ASN A 232 1.38 -8.75 -10.25
N GLY A 233 1.54 -8.01 -9.14
CA GLY A 233 1.84 -8.59 -7.82
C GLY A 233 3.10 -8.09 -7.13
N MET A 234 3.86 -7.17 -7.73
CA MET A 234 5.17 -6.75 -7.21
C MET A 234 5.04 -5.71 -6.09
N TYR A 235 4.54 -6.13 -4.93
CA TYR A 235 4.35 -5.31 -3.73
C TYR A 235 4.51 -6.11 -2.43
N GLY A 236 4.79 -5.43 -1.32
CA GLY A 236 4.81 -6.00 0.02
C GLY A 236 4.89 -4.94 1.11
N LEU A 237 5.08 -5.37 2.37
CA LEU A 237 5.17 -4.48 3.53
C LEU A 237 6.52 -4.56 4.24
N ILE A 238 7.00 -3.40 4.69
CA ILE A 238 8.04 -3.27 5.70
C ILE A 238 7.46 -2.57 6.94
N TYR A 239 7.65 -3.16 8.13
CA TYR A 239 7.43 -2.47 9.39
C TYR A 239 8.77 -2.01 9.96
N VAL A 240 8.89 -0.69 10.12
CA VAL A 240 10.01 -0.03 10.81
C VAL A 240 9.59 0.25 12.24
N GLN A 241 10.05 -0.59 13.14
CA GLN A 241 9.84 -0.51 14.58
C GLN A 241 10.51 0.75 15.18
N PRO A 242 9.82 1.53 16.02
CA PRO A 242 10.41 2.62 16.79
C PRO A 242 11.66 2.22 17.57
N ALA A 243 12.54 3.20 17.83
CA ALA A 243 13.79 2.94 18.52
C ALA A 243 13.57 2.45 19.98
N ASP A 244 12.66 3.11 20.69
CA ASP A 244 12.53 3.00 22.14
C ASP A 244 11.19 2.35 22.53
N ASP A 245 10.07 3.00 22.20
CA ASP A 245 8.70 2.54 22.47
C ASP A 245 8.07 1.92 21.21
N ASP A 246 8.14 0.59 21.07
CA ASP A 246 7.43 -0.15 20.01
C ASP A 246 5.93 -0.28 20.33
N LEU A 247 5.16 -0.70 19.31
CA LEU A 247 3.77 -1.12 19.45
C LEU A 247 3.59 -2.10 20.62
N PRO A 248 2.49 -1.97 21.39
CA PRO A 248 2.25 -2.82 22.54
C PRO A 248 2.13 -4.30 22.14
N PRO A 249 2.58 -5.25 22.98
CA PRO A 249 2.56 -6.66 22.65
C PRO A 249 1.14 -7.21 22.47
N VAL A 250 1.01 -8.22 21.63
CA VAL A 250 -0.22 -8.93 21.27
C VAL A 250 0.05 -10.44 21.19
N ASP A 251 -1.01 -11.25 21.27
CA ASP A 251 -0.89 -12.72 21.25
C ASP A 251 -0.75 -13.30 19.82
N ARG A 252 -1.18 -12.53 18.80
CA ARG A 252 -1.09 -12.85 17.36
C ARG A 252 -0.73 -11.60 16.56
N GLU A 253 0.16 -11.73 15.58
CA GLU A 253 0.41 -10.73 14.53
C GLU A 253 0.18 -11.36 13.16
N TYR A 254 -0.50 -10.65 12.26
CA TYR A 254 -0.81 -11.09 10.90
C TYR A 254 -0.48 -10.05 9.83
N TYR A 255 -0.03 -10.54 8.68
CA TYR A 255 0.21 -9.80 7.45
C TYR A 255 -0.96 -10.02 6.49
N VAL A 256 -1.69 -8.94 6.20
CA VAL A 256 -2.75 -8.93 5.18
C VAL A 256 -2.49 -7.76 4.27
N LEU A 257 -2.45 -7.99 2.96
CA LEU A 257 -2.36 -6.91 1.98
C LEU A 257 -3.44 -7.08 0.93
N GLN A 258 -4.19 -6.00 0.70
CA GLN A 258 -5.15 -5.88 -0.38
C GLN A 258 -4.48 -5.41 -1.67
N SER A 259 -4.97 -5.95 -2.79
CA SER A 259 -4.62 -5.52 -4.13
C SER A 259 -5.75 -5.79 -5.13
N GLU A 260 -5.70 -5.14 -6.28
CA GLU A 260 -6.54 -5.45 -7.43
C GLU A 260 -5.77 -6.11 -8.58
N PHE A 261 -6.46 -6.97 -9.32
CA PHE A 261 -6.00 -7.56 -10.56
C PHE A 261 -6.95 -7.23 -11.70
N TYR A 262 -6.37 -6.86 -12.85
CA TYR A 262 -7.09 -6.42 -14.05
C TYR A 262 -6.74 -7.39 -15.17
N HIS A 263 -7.71 -8.14 -15.65
CA HIS A 263 -7.48 -9.13 -16.70
C HIS A 263 -8.48 -9.01 -17.85
N GLU A 264 -8.00 -9.28 -19.07
CA GLU A 264 -8.84 -9.37 -20.26
C GLU A 264 -9.79 -10.58 -20.18
N PRO A 265 -10.86 -10.64 -20.99
CA PRO A 265 -11.64 -11.86 -21.15
C PRO A 265 -10.76 -13.04 -21.56
N PRO A 266 -11.01 -14.27 -21.09
CA PRO A 266 -10.22 -15.44 -21.48
C PRO A 266 -10.29 -15.67 -22.99
N GLU A 267 -9.12 -15.88 -23.61
CA GLU A 267 -9.04 -16.31 -25.00
C GLU A 267 -9.76 -17.64 -25.24
N ILE A 268 -10.15 -17.91 -26.48
CA ILE A 268 -10.76 -19.19 -26.86
C ILE A 268 -9.67 -20.12 -27.40
N GLU A 269 -9.43 -21.23 -26.71
CA GLU A 269 -8.49 -22.27 -27.11
C GLU A 269 -8.96 -22.99 -28.39
N VAL A 270 -8.04 -23.73 -29.03
CA VAL A 270 -8.28 -24.41 -30.33
C VAL A 270 -9.42 -25.46 -30.26
N ASP A 271 -9.77 -25.95 -29.07
CA ASP A 271 -10.89 -26.87 -28.86
C ASP A 271 -12.25 -26.16 -28.63
N GLY A 272 -12.27 -24.82 -28.69
CA GLY A 272 -13.45 -23.99 -28.51
C GLY A 272 -13.77 -23.61 -27.06
N ARG A 273 -12.93 -23.96 -26.08
CA ARG A 273 -13.13 -23.60 -24.67
C ARG A 273 -12.44 -22.28 -24.29
N PRO A 274 -12.98 -21.51 -23.33
CA PRO A 274 -12.25 -20.40 -22.74
C PRO A 274 -11.01 -20.87 -21.95
N SER A 275 -9.90 -20.17 -22.15
CA SER A 275 -8.63 -20.40 -21.46
C SER A 275 -8.79 -20.36 -19.94
N ARG A 276 -8.05 -21.24 -19.25
CA ARG A 276 -7.93 -21.21 -17.78
C ARG A 276 -6.91 -20.20 -17.26
N THR A 277 -6.16 -19.53 -18.13
CA THR A 277 -5.23 -18.45 -17.80
C THR A 277 -5.67 -17.16 -18.50
N VAL A 278 -5.68 -16.04 -17.78
CA VAL A 278 -6.08 -14.72 -18.29
C VAL A 278 -4.92 -13.73 -18.18
N GLU A 279 -4.79 -12.85 -19.16
CA GLU A 279 -3.70 -11.88 -19.29
C GLU A 279 -4.08 -10.49 -18.76
N PHE A 280 -3.09 -9.65 -18.47
CA PHE A 280 -3.28 -8.30 -17.91
C PHE A 280 -4.05 -7.35 -18.84
N SER A 281 -5.09 -6.68 -18.31
CA SER A 281 -5.82 -5.63 -19.02
C SER A 281 -5.35 -4.23 -18.60
N TYR A 282 -4.43 -3.65 -19.39
CA TYR A 282 -4.10 -2.22 -19.26
C TYR A 282 -5.34 -1.30 -19.43
N PRO A 283 -6.27 -1.56 -20.39
CA PRO A 283 -7.48 -0.74 -20.52
C PRO A 283 -8.39 -0.79 -19.29
N ALA A 284 -8.57 -1.94 -18.63
CA ALA A 284 -9.38 -2.04 -17.42
C ALA A 284 -8.66 -1.41 -16.20
N ALA A 285 -7.35 -1.57 -16.10
CA ALA A 285 -6.51 -0.91 -15.10
C ALA A 285 -6.62 0.62 -15.18
N LEU A 286 -6.61 1.18 -16.40
CA LEU A 286 -6.75 2.63 -16.64
C LEU A 286 -8.17 3.17 -16.36
N ARG A 287 -9.19 2.30 -16.28
CA ARG A 287 -10.57 2.67 -15.91
C ARG A 287 -10.90 2.39 -14.44
N GLU A 288 -9.95 1.87 -13.66
CA GLU A 288 -10.18 1.39 -12.29
C GLU A 288 -11.29 0.31 -12.21
N GLU A 289 -11.38 -0.54 -13.24
CA GLU A 289 -12.37 -1.62 -13.37
C GLU A 289 -11.72 -3.01 -13.13
N PRO A 290 -11.39 -3.41 -11.88
CA PRO A 290 -10.68 -4.65 -11.65
C PRO A 290 -11.55 -5.88 -11.84
N SER A 291 -10.97 -6.93 -12.39
CA SER A 291 -11.61 -8.25 -12.55
C SER A 291 -11.65 -8.98 -11.20
N ALA A 292 -10.60 -8.83 -10.38
CA ALA A 292 -10.53 -9.33 -9.01
C ALA A 292 -9.98 -8.28 -8.04
N VAL A 293 -10.44 -8.30 -6.79
CA VAL A 293 -9.88 -7.53 -5.67
C VAL A 293 -9.72 -8.53 -4.54
N VAL A 294 -8.51 -8.70 -4.02
CA VAL A 294 -8.16 -9.86 -3.18
C VAL A 294 -7.28 -9.46 -2.00
N PHE A 295 -7.29 -10.29 -0.96
CA PHE A 295 -6.23 -10.27 0.05
C PHE A 295 -5.18 -11.32 -0.30
N ASN A 296 -3.90 -11.02 -0.09
CA ASN A 296 -2.79 -11.96 -0.23
C ASN A 296 -2.78 -12.72 -1.59
N GLY A 297 -3.07 -12.00 -2.68
CA GLY A 297 -2.83 -12.43 -4.06
C GLY A 297 -3.86 -13.38 -4.71
N SER A 298 -4.89 -13.86 -4.01
CA SER A 298 -5.96 -14.67 -4.63
C SER A 298 -7.25 -14.74 -3.82
N GLU A 299 -8.37 -15.05 -4.49
CA GLU A 299 -9.71 -15.21 -3.88
C GLU A 299 -9.73 -16.24 -2.74
N SER A 300 -8.86 -17.27 -2.76
CA SER A 300 -8.84 -18.30 -1.73
C SER A 300 -7.86 -18.04 -0.58
N ALA A 301 -6.91 -17.10 -0.71
CA ALA A 301 -5.68 -17.01 0.09
C ALA A 301 -5.86 -16.96 1.62
N LEU A 302 -6.96 -16.38 2.09
CA LEU A 302 -7.31 -16.27 3.52
C LEU A 302 -8.64 -16.95 3.88
N THR A 303 -9.18 -17.81 3.00
CA THR A 303 -10.55 -18.32 3.10
C THR A 303 -10.63 -19.70 3.80
N ARG A 304 -11.44 -20.66 3.28
CA ARG A 304 -11.67 -21.97 3.94
C ARG A 304 -10.38 -22.79 4.06
N ASP A 305 -9.49 -22.70 3.08
CA ASP A 305 -8.27 -23.49 3.01
C ASP A 305 -7.20 -22.99 4.00
N HIS A 306 -7.04 -21.67 4.10
CA HIS A 306 -5.94 -21.01 4.82
C HIS A 306 -6.43 -19.85 5.72
N PRO A 307 -7.40 -20.07 6.63
CA PRO A 307 -7.91 -19.02 7.50
C PRO A 307 -6.88 -18.62 8.57
N LEU A 308 -6.93 -17.36 8.99
CA LEU A 308 -6.25 -16.86 10.19
C LEU A 308 -6.86 -17.53 11.44
N LYS A 309 -6.09 -17.66 12.54
CA LYS A 309 -6.47 -18.50 13.70
C LYS A 309 -6.09 -17.87 15.04
N ALA A 310 -7.09 -17.61 15.87
CA ALA A 310 -6.89 -17.12 17.23
C ALA A 310 -7.74 -17.90 18.25
N LYS A 311 -7.63 -17.54 19.53
CA LYS A 311 -8.47 -18.08 20.61
C LYS A 311 -9.25 -16.98 21.32
N THR A 312 -10.37 -17.33 21.95
CA THR A 312 -11.05 -16.43 22.89
C THR A 312 -10.11 -16.00 24.00
N GLY A 313 -9.96 -14.69 24.22
CA GLY A 313 -8.99 -14.09 25.12
C GLY A 313 -7.71 -13.60 24.45
N GLU A 314 -7.36 -14.08 23.24
CA GLU A 314 -6.20 -13.58 22.49
C GLU A 314 -6.47 -12.17 21.91
N SER A 315 -5.43 -11.36 21.87
CA SER A 315 -5.32 -10.11 21.14
C SER A 315 -4.64 -10.35 19.79
N VAL A 316 -5.16 -9.74 18.74
CA VAL A 316 -4.75 -9.97 17.36
C VAL A 316 -4.42 -8.64 16.71
N ARG A 317 -3.19 -8.48 16.21
CA ARG A 317 -2.79 -7.37 15.35
C ARG A 317 -2.84 -7.81 13.90
N ILE A 318 -3.35 -6.95 13.04
CA ILE A 318 -3.23 -7.07 11.58
C ILE A 318 -2.43 -5.86 11.10
N PHE A 319 -1.27 -6.12 10.50
CA PHE A 319 -0.57 -5.17 9.65
C PHE A 319 -1.25 -5.25 8.28
N PHE A 320 -2.13 -4.28 8.02
CA PHE A 320 -2.94 -4.23 6.82
C PHE A 320 -2.31 -3.29 5.79
N GLY A 321 -1.93 -3.81 4.63
CA GLY A 321 -1.47 -3.03 3.48
C GLY A 321 -2.56 -2.90 2.43
N ASN A 322 -2.47 -1.85 1.62
CA ASN A 322 -3.21 -1.76 0.36
C ASN A 322 -2.25 -1.31 -0.75
N ALA A 323 -1.83 -2.23 -1.60
CA ALA A 323 -0.94 -1.91 -2.72
C ALA A 323 -1.68 -1.22 -3.88
N GLY A 324 -3.01 -1.25 -3.89
CA GLY A 324 -3.80 -0.81 -5.03
C GLY A 324 -3.66 -1.77 -6.22
N PRO A 325 -3.32 -1.29 -7.43
CA PRO A 325 -2.76 0.03 -7.73
C PRO A 325 -3.69 1.24 -7.57
N ASN A 326 -5.02 1.05 -7.60
CA ASN A 326 -5.95 2.17 -7.76
C ASN A 326 -6.91 2.40 -6.57
N LEU A 327 -7.45 1.35 -5.95
CA LEU A 327 -8.64 1.50 -5.09
C LEU A 327 -8.30 1.68 -3.61
N THR A 328 -8.86 2.71 -2.98
CA THR A 328 -8.87 2.85 -1.51
C THR A 328 -9.73 1.77 -0.88
N SER A 329 -9.16 0.96 0.02
CA SER A 329 -9.86 -0.06 0.80
C SER A 329 -10.67 0.55 1.95
N SER A 330 -11.86 0.01 2.22
CA SER A 330 -12.65 0.30 3.43
C SER A 330 -12.57 -0.89 4.39
N PHE A 331 -11.39 -1.16 4.93
CA PHE A 331 -11.11 -2.40 5.67
C PHE A 331 -11.95 -2.54 6.94
N HIS A 332 -12.61 -3.69 7.08
CA HIS A 332 -13.48 -4.06 8.19
C HIS A 332 -13.30 -5.54 8.56
N VAL A 333 -13.62 -5.89 9.82
CA VAL A 333 -13.69 -7.27 10.31
C VAL A 333 -15.08 -7.51 10.90
N ILE A 334 -15.92 -8.22 10.15
CA ILE A 334 -17.31 -8.52 10.50
C ILE A 334 -17.38 -9.25 11.85
N GLY A 335 -18.26 -8.78 12.72
CA GLY A 335 -18.43 -9.26 14.09
C GLY A 335 -17.48 -8.63 15.12
N SER A 336 -16.54 -7.77 14.71
CA SER A 336 -15.54 -7.18 15.60
C SER A 336 -15.41 -5.66 15.48
N HIS A 337 -14.62 -5.08 16.37
CA HIS A 337 -14.27 -3.66 16.41
C HIS A 337 -12.78 -3.51 16.71
N PHE A 338 -12.10 -2.62 15.99
CA PHE A 338 -10.69 -2.32 16.19
C PHE A 338 -10.50 -1.55 17.51
N GLN A 339 -9.82 -2.18 18.48
CA GLN A 339 -9.50 -1.60 19.78
C GLN A 339 -8.49 -0.45 19.64
N LYS A 340 -7.54 -0.60 18.72
CA LYS A 340 -6.61 0.44 18.29
C LYS A 340 -6.49 0.41 16.76
N VAL A 341 -6.35 1.58 16.15
CA VAL A 341 -6.08 1.80 14.74
C VAL A 341 -4.98 2.85 14.62
N PHE A 342 -3.82 2.39 14.18
CA PHE A 342 -2.72 3.22 13.69
C PHE A 342 -3.02 3.51 12.21
N ARG A 343 -3.52 4.72 11.93
CA ARG A 343 -3.94 5.13 10.59
C ARG A 343 -2.72 5.44 9.73
N ASP A 344 -2.86 5.24 8.43
CA ASP A 344 -1.91 5.71 7.41
C ASP A 344 -0.45 5.25 7.68
N GLY A 345 -0.30 4.08 8.30
CA GLY A 345 0.98 3.47 8.69
C GLY A 345 1.69 4.09 9.90
N GLY A 346 1.23 5.24 10.41
CA GLY A 346 1.90 6.01 11.47
C GLY A 346 1.77 5.38 12.86
N VAL A 347 2.91 5.19 13.55
CA VAL A 347 2.98 4.52 14.87
C VAL A 347 3.49 5.38 16.03
N VAL A 348 3.85 6.63 15.78
CA VAL A 348 4.29 7.59 16.83
C VAL A 348 3.09 8.22 17.53
N ASP A 349 2.07 8.60 16.75
CA ASP A 349 0.85 9.21 17.30
C ASP A 349 -0.01 8.22 18.08
N PRO A 350 -0.74 8.67 19.12
CA PRO A 350 -1.69 7.84 19.84
C PRO A 350 -2.76 7.26 18.90
N PRO A 351 -2.94 5.92 18.85
CA PRO A 351 -3.86 5.30 17.90
C PRO A 351 -5.31 5.69 18.20
N ALA A 352 -6.09 5.86 17.12
CA ALA A 352 -7.54 5.94 17.19
C ALA A 352 -8.10 4.63 17.80
N ARG A 353 -9.27 4.69 18.46
CA ARG A 353 -9.80 3.57 19.26
C ARG A 353 -11.26 3.31 18.94
N LEU A 354 -11.68 2.05 19.12
CA LEU A 354 -13.07 1.59 19.00
C LEU A 354 -13.72 1.91 17.63
N LEU A 355 -12.94 1.78 16.54
CA LEU A 355 -13.44 1.96 15.17
C LEU A 355 -14.01 0.64 14.62
N SER A 356 -15.09 0.72 13.83
CA SER A 356 -15.58 -0.44 13.06
C SER A 356 -14.75 -0.68 11.79
N THR A 357 -14.32 0.40 11.14
CA THR A 357 -13.82 0.41 9.75
C THR A 357 -12.69 1.42 9.63
N VAL A 358 -11.70 1.15 8.78
CA VAL A 358 -10.61 2.08 8.47
C VAL A 358 -10.45 2.22 6.95
N GLY A 359 -10.35 3.46 6.47
CA GLY A 359 -9.98 3.72 5.08
C GLY A 359 -8.46 3.57 4.91
N VAL A 360 -8.01 2.88 3.86
CA VAL A 360 -6.58 2.67 3.58
C VAL A 360 -6.31 2.95 2.10
N PRO A 361 -5.58 4.02 1.76
CA PRO A 361 -5.35 4.42 0.37
C PRO A 361 -4.46 3.42 -0.38
N PRO A 362 -4.48 3.39 -1.73
CA PRO A 362 -3.52 2.62 -2.51
C PRO A 362 -2.09 3.13 -2.24
N GLY A 363 -1.13 2.21 -2.15
CA GLY A 363 0.23 2.48 -1.67
C GLY A 363 0.33 2.70 -0.14
N GLY A 364 -0.78 2.62 0.59
CA GLY A 364 -0.84 2.89 2.03
C GLY A 364 -0.93 1.64 2.91
N GLY A 365 -1.00 1.86 4.22
CA GLY A 365 -1.22 0.82 5.21
C GLY A 365 -1.93 1.33 6.47
N ALA A 366 -2.33 0.40 7.32
CA ALA A 366 -2.85 0.66 8.66
C ALA A 366 -2.52 -0.53 9.58
N ILE A 367 -2.36 -0.28 10.88
CA ILE A 367 -2.19 -1.37 11.86
C ILE A 367 -3.41 -1.37 12.77
N VAL A 368 -4.09 -2.52 12.88
CA VAL A 368 -5.29 -2.65 13.71
C VAL A 368 -5.12 -3.73 14.77
N ASP A 369 -5.43 -3.39 16.02
CA ASP A 369 -5.47 -4.34 17.14
C ASP A 369 -6.93 -4.71 17.45
N LEU A 370 -7.22 -6.01 17.57
CA LEU A 370 -8.52 -6.57 17.93
C LEU A 370 -8.40 -7.41 19.21
N LYS A 371 -9.51 -7.61 19.94
CA LYS A 371 -9.59 -8.53 21.08
C LYS A 371 -10.66 -9.59 20.81
N MET A 372 -10.27 -10.86 20.80
CA MET A 372 -11.17 -11.96 20.46
C MET A 372 -11.99 -12.36 21.69
N VAL A 373 -13.28 -12.04 21.71
CA VAL A 373 -14.14 -12.18 22.91
C VAL A 373 -15.19 -13.29 22.83
N VAL A 374 -15.62 -13.66 21.62
CA VAL A 374 -16.60 -14.73 21.34
C VAL A 374 -15.97 -15.70 20.32
N PRO A 375 -16.15 -17.03 20.43
CA PRO A 375 -15.65 -17.98 19.43
C PRO A 375 -16.52 -17.95 18.16
N GLY A 376 -15.91 -18.21 17.00
CA GLY A 376 -16.59 -18.16 15.69
C GLY A 376 -15.66 -17.73 14.55
N THR A 377 -16.22 -17.59 13.35
CA THR A 377 -15.53 -17.03 12.18
C THR A 377 -15.80 -15.53 12.10
N TYR A 378 -14.74 -14.73 12.11
CA TYR A 378 -14.78 -13.29 11.86
C TYR A 378 -14.28 -13.03 10.44
N THR A 379 -14.97 -12.18 9.69
CA THR A 379 -14.72 -12.05 8.24
C THR A 379 -14.11 -10.70 7.89
N LEU A 380 -12.85 -10.73 7.45
CA LEU A 380 -12.12 -9.61 6.87
C LEU A 380 -12.76 -9.26 5.53
N VAL A 381 -13.10 -7.99 5.31
CA VAL A 381 -13.66 -7.50 4.03
C VAL A 381 -13.16 -6.10 3.69
N ASP A 382 -13.17 -5.79 2.39
CA ASP A 382 -13.30 -4.40 1.93
C ASP A 382 -14.78 -4.01 1.92
N HIS A 383 -15.17 -3.05 2.75
CA HIS A 383 -16.57 -2.66 2.94
C HIS A 383 -17.14 -1.80 1.79
N ALA A 384 -16.36 -1.52 0.73
CA ALA A 384 -16.93 -1.22 -0.59
C ALA A 384 -17.52 -2.51 -1.20
N ILE A 385 -18.63 -2.97 -0.59
CA ILE A 385 -18.88 -4.39 -0.32
C ILE A 385 -19.00 -5.31 -1.55
N PHE A 386 -19.33 -4.81 -2.74
CA PHE A 386 -19.29 -5.59 -3.98
C PHE A 386 -17.87 -6.12 -4.33
N ARG A 387 -16.81 -5.58 -3.72
CA ARG A 387 -15.45 -6.14 -3.80
C ARG A 387 -15.34 -7.54 -3.16
N MET A 388 -16.24 -7.90 -2.23
CA MET A 388 -16.41 -9.27 -1.71
C MET A 388 -16.62 -10.28 -2.84
N ASP A 389 -17.49 -9.97 -3.80
CA ASP A 389 -17.76 -10.86 -4.93
C ASP A 389 -16.56 -10.98 -5.87
N LYS A 390 -15.74 -9.92 -5.95
CA LYS A 390 -14.44 -9.90 -6.65
C LYS A 390 -13.29 -10.59 -5.87
N GLY A 391 -13.55 -11.10 -4.66
CA GLY A 391 -12.60 -11.89 -3.86
C GLY A 391 -12.03 -11.23 -2.60
N ALA A 392 -12.52 -10.05 -2.19
CA ALA A 392 -11.98 -9.29 -1.06
C ALA A 392 -12.50 -9.84 0.29
N VAL A 393 -12.17 -11.10 0.58
CA VAL A 393 -12.67 -11.87 1.73
C VAL A 393 -11.53 -12.64 2.40
N GLY A 394 -11.49 -12.61 3.73
CA GLY A 394 -10.64 -13.49 4.53
C GLY A 394 -11.33 -13.89 5.83
N TYR A 395 -10.93 -15.01 6.43
CA TYR A 395 -11.50 -15.52 7.67
C TYR A 395 -10.48 -15.53 8.80
N LEU A 396 -10.93 -15.10 9.99
CA LEU A 396 -10.23 -15.25 11.26
C LEU A 396 -11.07 -16.16 12.17
N ASN A 397 -10.66 -17.41 12.28
CA ASN A 397 -11.35 -18.44 13.05
C ASN A 397 -10.88 -18.40 14.51
N VAL A 398 -11.80 -18.11 15.42
CA VAL A 398 -11.57 -17.97 16.86
C VAL A 398 -12.09 -19.20 17.59
N ALA A 399 -11.20 -20.00 18.17
CA ALA A 399 -11.57 -21.16 18.99
C ALA A 399 -11.73 -20.80 20.47
N GLY A 400 -12.72 -21.36 21.16
CA GLY A 400 -12.89 -21.13 22.60
C GLY A 400 -14.27 -21.50 23.13
N ALA A 401 -14.51 -21.16 24.40
CA ALA A 401 -15.79 -21.39 25.06
C ALA A 401 -16.84 -20.34 24.63
N PRO A 402 -18.11 -20.73 24.39
CA PRO A 402 -19.19 -19.79 24.10
C PRO A 402 -19.38 -18.76 25.22
N ARG A 403 -19.79 -17.54 24.83
CA ARG A 403 -20.06 -16.41 25.74
C ARG A 403 -21.51 -15.95 25.61
N PRO A 404 -22.48 -16.66 26.21
CA PRO A 404 -23.91 -16.33 26.13
C PRO A 404 -24.27 -15.00 26.83
N ASP A 405 -23.35 -14.43 27.60
CA ASP A 405 -23.43 -13.08 28.16
C ASP A 405 -23.10 -11.98 27.13
N ILE A 406 -22.51 -12.33 25.99
CA ILE A 406 -22.19 -11.42 24.87
C ILE A 406 -23.02 -11.75 23.62
N LEU A 407 -23.09 -13.04 23.25
CA LEU A 407 -23.82 -13.54 22.09
C LEU A 407 -24.69 -14.74 22.49
N TYR A 408 -26.00 -14.52 22.55
CA TYR A 408 -26.99 -15.56 22.84
C TYR A 408 -28.08 -15.60 21.76
N SER A 409 -28.47 -16.80 21.38
CA SER A 409 -29.65 -17.08 20.57
C SER A 409 -30.37 -18.30 21.14
N LYS A 410 -31.70 -18.31 21.03
CA LYS A 410 -32.53 -19.50 21.33
C LYS A 410 -32.47 -20.56 20.23
N MET A 411 -32.10 -20.15 19.02
CA MET A 411 -31.93 -20.99 17.84
C MET A 411 -30.44 -21.20 17.58
N PRO A 412 -30.00 -22.37 17.10
CA PRO A 412 -28.60 -22.57 16.70
C PRO A 412 -28.23 -21.61 15.55
N PRO A 413 -26.93 -21.30 15.36
CA PRO A 413 -26.48 -20.61 14.16
C PRO A 413 -26.68 -21.52 12.93
N GLU A 414 -27.33 -21.01 11.90
CA GLU A 414 -27.58 -21.71 10.64
C GLU A 414 -26.63 -21.23 9.54
N PRO A 415 -26.08 -22.12 8.68
CA PRO A 415 -25.25 -21.71 7.55
C PRO A 415 -26.05 -20.87 6.55
N CYS A 416 -25.53 -19.69 6.18
CA CYS A 416 -26.17 -18.83 5.19
C CYS A 416 -25.92 -19.39 3.78
N VAL A 417 -26.87 -20.17 3.26
CA VAL A 417 -26.73 -20.93 2.00
C VAL A 417 -26.38 -20.00 0.83
N GLY A 418 -25.24 -20.26 0.19
CA GLY A 418 -24.72 -19.46 -0.93
C GLY A 418 -23.91 -18.22 -0.53
N CYS A 419 -23.71 -17.95 0.76
CA CYS A 419 -23.02 -16.76 1.22
C CYS A 419 -21.48 -16.90 1.19
N LYS A 420 -20.78 -15.85 0.71
CA LYS A 420 -19.31 -15.71 0.79
C LYS A 420 -18.80 -15.21 2.16
N LEU A 421 -19.68 -14.82 3.10
CA LEU A 421 -19.27 -14.15 4.36
C LEU A 421 -19.28 -15.05 5.61
N HIS A 422 -20.24 -15.97 5.71
CA HIS A 422 -20.47 -16.77 6.93
C HIS A 422 -20.44 -18.26 6.52
N PRO A 423 -19.25 -18.88 6.47
CA PRO A 423 -18.99 -20.14 5.77
C PRO A 423 -19.43 -21.42 6.51
#